data_AF-A0A7W5XEP1-F1
#
_entry.id   AF-A0A7W5XEP1-F1
#
_cell.length_a   1.000
_cell.length_b   1.000
_cell.length_c   1.000
_cell.angle_alpha   90.00
_cell.angle_beta   90.00
_cell.angle_gamma   90.00
#
_symmetry.space_group_name_H-M   'P 1'
#
loop_
_entity.id
_entity.type
_entity.pdbx_description
1 polymer ?
#
loop_
_entity_poly.entity_id
_entity_poly.type
_entity_poly.pdbx_seq_one_letter_code
_entity_poly.pdbx_strand_id
1 'polypeptide(L)'
;MTGTMPFPDRDTVAEKFAALSEADKSYLSLLMENPAQDDNLLEGLHRHLDLASASRFLNSLKLETLGKWIGQAAPARLQIRLMETARSSQHPAYAAFRTGLTRSGGLEKAYPASKV
;
A
#
# COMPACT_ATOMS: atom_id res chain seq x y z
N MET A 1 -19.69 9.16 26.60
CA MET A 1 -19.88 9.23 25.14
C MET A 1 -18.58 8.82 24.49
N THR A 2 -18.40 7.53 24.22
CA THR A 2 -17.23 7.03 23.48
C THR A 2 -17.42 7.45 22.03
N GLY A 3 -16.77 8.54 21.62
CA GLY A 3 -16.71 8.92 20.22
C GLY A 3 -16.00 7.81 19.47
N THR A 4 -16.75 6.97 18.77
CA THR A 4 -16.24 6.18 17.65
C THR A 4 -15.69 7.20 16.67
N MET A 5 -14.38 7.45 16.70
CA MET A 5 -13.73 8.12 15.57
C MET A 5 -14.13 7.31 14.34
N PRO A 6 -14.80 7.91 13.34
CA PRO A 6 -15.14 7.18 12.13
C PRO A 6 -13.81 6.74 11.52
N PHE A 7 -13.52 5.45 11.63
CA PHE A 7 -12.37 4.86 10.98
C PHE A 7 -12.51 5.12 9.48
N PRO A 8 -11.42 5.50 8.80
CA PRO A 8 -11.50 5.80 7.37
C PRO A 8 -11.96 4.56 6.61
N ASP A 9 -13.01 4.74 5.83
CA ASP A 9 -13.49 3.69 4.92
C ASP A 9 -12.44 3.43 3.82
N ARG A 10 -12.45 2.21 3.29
CA ARG A 10 -11.49 1.73 2.29
C ARG A 10 -11.44 2.62 1.04
N ASP A 11 -12.57 3.22 0.63
CA ASP A 11 -12.60 4.09 -0.54
C ASP A 11 -11.86 5.41 -0.27
N THR A 12 -11.96 5.97 0.95
CA THR A 12 -11.16 7.14 1.36
C THR A 12 -9.67 6.80 1.33
N VAL A 13 -9.26 5.65 1.86
CA VAL A 13 -7.86 5.22 1.82
C VAL A 13 -7.37 5.01 0.37
N ALA A 14 -8.21 4.43 -0.49
CA ALA A 14 -7.90 4.24 -1.91
C ALA A 14 -7.68 5.57 -2.64
N GLU A 15 -8.48 6.60 -2.33
CA GLU A 15 -8.28 7.95 -2.86
C GLU A 15 -6.94 8.55 -2.42
N LYS A 16 -6.52 8.31 -1.18
CA LYS A 16 -5.21 8.75 -0.68
C LYS A 16 -4.05 8.10 -1.41
N PHE A 17 -4.14 6.79 -1.67
CA PHE A 17 -3.17 6.09 -2.52
C PHE A 17 -3.19 6.61 -3.96
N ALA A 18 -4.37 6.91 -4.49
CA ALA A 18 -4.54 7.45 -5.83
C ALA A 18 -3.99 8.87 -5.96
N ALA A 19 -4.07 9.72 -4.95
CA ALA A 19 -3.57 11.09 -5.00
C ALA A 19 -2.04 11.14 -4.85
N LEU A 20 -1.49 10.43 -3.85
CA LEU A 20 -0.06 10.33 -3.55
C LEU A 20 0.64 11.70 -3.33
N SER A 21 -0.10 12.71 -2.86
CA SER A 21 0.49 13.99 -2.43
C SER A 21 1.25 13.84 -1.11
N GLU A 22 2.09 14.81 -0.74
CA GLU A 22 2.79 14.77 0.56
C GLU A 22 1.84 14.78 1.76
N ALA A 23 0.68 15.43 1.63
CA ALA A 23 -0.37 15.39 2.66
C ALA A 23 -1.00 13.99 2.76
N ASP A 24 -1.26 13.34 1.63
CA ASP A 24 -1.85 11.99 1.61
C ASP A 24 -0.85 10.93 2.09
N LYS A 25 0.44 11.07 1.75
CA LYS A 25 1.50 10.23 2.29
C LYS A 25 1.61 10.37 3.80
N SER A 26 1.58 11.60 4.32
CA SER A 26 1.58 11.87 5.77
C SER A 26 0.38 11.20 6.45
N TYR A 27 -0.80 11.32 5.85
CA TYR A 27 -2.03 10.66 6.34
C TYR A 27 -1.88 9.13 6.39
N LEU A 28 -1.41 8.51 5.32
CA LEU A 28 -1.20 7.06 5.24
C LEU A 28 -0.10 6.59 6.21
N SER A 29 0.95 7.37 6.42
CA SER A 29 1.97 7.08 7.43
C SER A 29 1.39 7.05 8.83
N LEU A 30 0.55 8.03 9.21
CA LEU A 30 -0.16 8.03 10.49
C LEU A 30 -1.10 6.82 10.61
N LEU A 31 -1.75 6.41 9.52
CA LEU A 31 -2.60 5.22 9.52
C LEU A 31 -1.77 3.95 9.81
N MET A 32 -0.57 3.85 9.24
CA MET A 32 0.39 2.76 9.48
C MET A 32 0.99 2.77 10.89
N GLU A 33 0.81 3.81 11.70
CA GLU A 33 1.22 3.79 13.11
C GLU A 33 0.25 2.98 13.98
N ASN A 34 -1.00 2.79 13.53
CA ASN A 34 -2.04 2.08 14.27
C ASN A 34 -2.29 0.67 13.70
N PRO A 35 -1.85 -0.42 14.38
CA PRO A 35 -2.08 -1.78 13.91
C PRO A 35 -3.55 -2.15 13.72
N ALA A 36 -4.47 -1.53 14.48
CA ALA A 36 -5.91 -1.76 14.33
C ALA A 36 -6.46 -1.24 13.00
N GLN A 37 -5.66 -0.53 12.20
CA GLN A 37 -6.03 0.01 10.89
C GLN A 37 -5.32 -0.69 9.73
N ASP A 38 -4.49 -1.70 10.01
CA ASP A 38 -3.73 -2.42 8.99
C ASP A 38 -4.67 -3.04 7.93
N ASP A 39 -5.82 -3.57 8.35
CA ASP A 39 -6.83 -4.14 7.43
C ASP A 39 -7.46 -3.05 6.53
N ASN A 40 -7.89 -1.93 7.10
CA ASN A 40 -8.45 -0.80 6.34
C ASN A 40 -7.43 -0.24 5.34
N LEU A 41 -6.16 -0.15 5.73
CA LEU A 41 -5.06 0.26 4.86
C LEU A 41 -4.92 -0.69 3.67
N LEU A 42 -4.91 -2.01 3.93
CA LEU A 42 -4.72 -3.02 2.89
C LEU A 42 -5.94 -3.17 1.98
N GLU A 43 -7.16 -3.07 2.52
CA GLU A 43 -8.38 -3.01 1.73
C GLU A 43 -8.41 -1.78 0.83
N GLY A 44 -8.00 -0.61 1.34
CA GLY A 44 -7.86 0.60 0.54
C GLY A 44 -6.80 0.49 -0.55
N LEU A 45 -5.67 -0.16 -0.25
CA LEU A 45 -4.63 -0.44 -1.26
C LEU A 45 -5.17 -1.39 -2.34
N HIS A 46 -5.82 -2.47 -1.95
CA HIS A 46 -6.42 -3.43 -2.88
C HIS A 46 -7.45 -2.74 -3.78
N ARG A 47 -8.34 -1.94 -3.18
CA ARG A 47 -9.33 -1.13 -3.89
C ARG A 47 -8.70 -0.17 -4.89
N HIS A 48 -7.60 0.50 -4.52
CA HIS A 48 -6.86 1.37 -5.42
C HIS A 48 -6.29 0.60 -6.62
N LEU A 49 -5.71 -0.59 -6.40
CA LEU A 49 -5.15 -1.43 -7.46
C LEU A 49 -6.23 -1.98 -8.38
N ASP A 50 -7.39 -2.37 -7.85
CA ASP A 50 -8.57 -2.77 -8.65
C ASP A 50 -9.05 -1.63 -9.54
N LEU A 51 -9.22 -0.42 -8.99
CA LEU A 51 -9.62 0.76 -9.75
C LEU A 51 -8.59 1.10 -10.84
N ALA A 52 -7.30 1.01 -10.52
CA ALA A 52 -6.23 1.20 -11.51
C ALA A 52 -6.24 0.11 -12.59
N SER A 53 -6.63 -1.12 -12.25
CA SER A 53 -6.76 -2.22 -13.21
C SER A 53 -7.94 -2.04 -14.17
N ALA A 54 -9.03 -1.43 -13.71
CA ALA A 54 -10.22 -1.15 -14.50
C ALA A 54 -10.14 0.17 -15.30
N SER A 55 -9.09 0.98 -15.07
CA SER A 55 -8.88 2.25 -15.77
C SER A 55 -8.62 2.04 -17.26
N ARG A 56 -9.10 2.98 -18.10
CA ARG A 56 -8.83 3.00 -19.55
C ARG A 56 -7.33 3.05 -19.87
N PHE A 57 -6.54 3.71 -19.02
CA PHE A 57 -5.10 3.83 -19.17
C PHE A 57 -4.40 3.42 -17.88
N LEU A 58 -3.34 2.63 -18.04
CA LEU A 58 -2.49 2.20 -16.95
C LEU A 58 -1.39 3.24 -16.69
N ASN A 59 -1.39 3.84 -15.50
CA ASN A 59 -0.30 4.69 -15.05
C ASN A 59 0.74 3.87 -14.27
N SER A 60 1.53 3.08 -14.99
CA SER A 60 2.52 2.17 -14.39
C SER A 60 3.58 2.91 -13.56
N LEU A 61 4.05 4.07 -14.02
CA LEU A 61 5.04 4.88 -13.30
C LEU A 61 4.53 5.32 -11.93
N LYS A 62 3.26 5.74 -11.84
CA LYS A 62 2.64 6.13 -10.56
C LYS A 62 2.50 4.94 -9.61
N LEU A 63 2.10 3.77 -10.12
CA LEU A 63 1.98 2.55 -9.32
C LEU A 63 3.33 2.04 -8.82
N GLU A 64 4.38 2.09 -9.66
CA GLU A 64 5.75 1.80 -9.24
C GLU A 64 6.23 2.78 -8.17
N THR A 65 5.93 4.08 -8.33
CA THR A 65 6.29 5.12 -7.34
C THR A 65 5.58 4.89 -6.02
N LEU A 66 4.29 4.57 -6.06
CA LEU A 66 3.49 4.19 -4.90
C LEU A 66 4.08 2.95 -4.20
N GLY A 67 4.33 1.88 -4.95
CA GLY A 67 4.90 0.64 -4.41
C GLY A 67 6.25 0.85 -3.74
N LYS A 68 7.12 1.66 -4.37
CA LYS A 68 8.43 2.00 -3.80
C LYS A 68 8.29 2.78 -2.50
N TRP A 69 7.44 3.81 -2.48
CA TRP A 69 7.24 4.64 -1.30
C TRP A 69 6.63 3.84 -0.15
N ILE A 70 5.54 3.12 -0.37
CA ILE A 70 4.86 2.37 0.70
C ILE A 70 5.77 1.26 1.26
N GLY A 71 6.56 0.60 0.41
CA GLY A 71 7.53 -0.38 0.88
C GLY A 71 8.65 0.21 1.75
N GLN A 72 8.99 1.50 1.57
CA GLN A 72 9.94 2.20 2.43
C GLN A 72 9.31 2.73 3.71
N ALA A 73 8.07 3.21 3.63
CA ALA A 73 7.37 3.84 4.75
C ALA A 73 6.68 2.83 5.68
N ALA A 74 6.28 1.66 5.16
CA ALA A 74 5.50 0.71 5.93
C ALA A 74 6.33 -0.01 7.02
N PRO A 75 5.76 -0.17 8.22
CA PRO A 75 6.37 -0.95 9.30
C PRO A 75 6.55 -2.42 8.89
N ALA A 76 7.53 -3.10 9.49
CA ALA A 76 7.89 -4.48 9.18
C ALA A 76 6.69 -5.44 9.14
N ARG A 77 5.76 -5.30 10.10
CA ARG A 77 4.55 -6.13 10.21
C ARG A 77 3.65 -6.14 8.97
N LEU A 78 3.69 -5.07 8.16
CA LEU A 78 2.87 -4.93 6.96
C LEU A 78 3.56 -5.46 5.70
N GLN A 79 4.88 -5.65 5.71
CA GLN A 79 5.65 -5.94 4.49
C GLN A 79 5.22 -7.24 3.80
N ILE A 80 4.92 -8.30 4.58
CA ILE A 80 4.41 -9.57 4.04
C ILE A 80 3.05 -9.34 3.37
N ARG A 81 2.12 -8.69 4.07
CA ARG A 81 0.76 -8.45 3.57
C ARG A 81 0.73 -7.52 2.36
N LEU A 82 1.64 -6.53 2.29
CA LEU A 82 1.83 -5.70 1.10
C LEU A 82 2.27 -6.54 -0.10
N MET A 83 3.19 -7.49 0.11
CA MET A 83 3.65 -8.40 -0.94
C MET A 83 2.56 -9.39 -1.37
N GLU A 84 1.72 -9.86 -0.44
CA GLU A 84 0.55 -10.69 -0.73
C GLU A 84 -0.47 -9.93 -1.59
N THR A 85 -0.84 -8.71 -1.20
CA THR A 85 -1.71 -7.83 -1.99
C THR A 85 -1.11 -7.56 -3.38
N ALA A 86 0.20 -7.34 -3.47
CA ALA A 86 0.87 -7.14 -4.76
C ALA A 86 0.85 -8.38 -5.68
N ARG A 87 0.60 -9.57 -5.13
CA ARG A 87 0.57 -10.86 -5.84
C ARG A 87 -0.83 -11.41 -6.05
N SER A 88 -1.88 -10.75 -5.54
CA SER A 88 -3.25 -11.26 -5.60
C SER A 88 -3.87 -11.26 -7.01
N SER A 89 -3.23 -10.61 -7.99
CA SER A 89 -3.67 -10.56 -9.38
C SER A 89 -2.50 -10.57 -10.35
N GLN A 90 -2.73 -11.09 -11.56
CA GLN A 90 -1.78 -11.07 -12.66
C GLN A 90 -1.86 -9.78 -13.52
N HIS A 91 -2.80 -8.88 -13.20
CA HIS A 91 -3.00 -7.65 -13.99
C HIS A 91 -1.75 -6.75 -13.97
N PRO A 92 -1.39 -6.08 -15.09
CA PRO A 92 -0.24 -5.19 -15.15
C PRO A 92 -0.17 -4.07 -14.09
N ALA A 93 -1.32 -3.64 -13.56
CA ALA A 93 -1.38 -2.69 -12.43
C ALA A 93 -0.73 -3.24 -11.16
N TYR A 94 -1.05 -4.49 -10.81
CA TYR A 94 -0.44 -5.18 -9.67
C TYR A 94 1.03 -5.47 -9.92
N ALA A 95 1.40 -5.82 -11.16
CA ALA A 95 2.80 -6.03 -11.53
C ALA A 95 3.64 -4.74 -11.41
N ALA A 96 3.12 -3.60 -11.85
CA ALA A 96 3.77 -2.30 -11.70
C ALA A 96 3.95 -1.92 -10.22
N PHE A 97 2.88 -2.03 -9.43
CA PHE A 97 2.96 -1.82 -7.98
C PHE A 97 4.01 -2.72 -7.32
N ARG A 98 3.97 -4.03 -7.60
CA ARG A 98 4.94 -5.01 -7.08
C ARG A 98 6.37 -4.67 -7.45
N THR A 99 6.60 -4.20 -8.68
CA THR A 99 7.93 -3.78 -9.14
C THR A 99 8.48 -2.64 -8.27
N GLY A 100 7.66 -1.64 -7.98
CA GLY A 100 7.98 -0.59 -7.02
C GLY A 100 8.28 -1.15 -5.63
N LEU A 101 7.39 -2.01 -5.13
CA LEU A 101 7.49 -2.61 -3.80
C LEU A 101 8.77 -3.42 -3.64
N THR A 102 9.15 -4.26 -4.60
CA THR A 102 10.42 -5.00 -4.58
C THR A 102 11.62 -4.05 -4.59
N ARG A 103 11.59 -2.97 -5.39
CA ARG A 103 12.67 -1.97 -5.42
C ARG A 103 12.83 -1.18 -4.11
N SER A 104 11.83 -1.18 -3.24
CA SER A 104 11.93 -0.53 -1.92
C SER A 104 12.93 -1.23 -0.99
N GLY A 105 13.13 -2.54 -1.20
CA GLY A 105 13.87 -3.41 -0.28
C GLY A 105 13.20 -3.58 1.10
N GLY A 106 11.93 -3.19 1.24
CA GLY A 106 11.23 -3.15 2.53
C GLY A 106 11.07 -4.53 3.16
N LEU A 107 10.73 -5.54 2.34
CA LEU A 107 10.56 -6.91 2.81
C LEU A 107 11.88 -7.53 3.27
N GLU A 108 12.95 -7.37 2.48
CA GLU A 108 14.28 -7.89 2.81
C GLU A 108 14.86 -7.23 4.07
N LYS A 109 14.58 -5.95 4.28
CA LYS A 109 14.97 -5.23 5.50
C LYS A 109 14.18 -5.68 6.73
N ALA A 110 12.88 -5.94 6.56
CA ALA A 110 12.02 -6.39 7.65
C ALA A 110 12.31 -7.84 8.06
N TYR A 111 12.68 -8.68 7.10
CA TYR A 111 12.94 -10.11 7.29
C TYR A 111 14.27 -10.48 6.63
N PRO A 112 15.41 -10.10 7.21
CA PRO A 112 16.71 -10.48 6.68
C PRO A 112 16.85 -12.00 6.73
N ALA A 113 17.31 -12.61 5.64
CA ALA A 113 17.64 -14.03 5.65
C ALA A 113 18.66 -14.29 6.76
N SER A 114 18.36 -15.25 7.64
CA SER A 114 19.34 -15.73 8.61
C SER A 114 20.58 -16.17 7.85
N LYS A 115 21.73 -15.55 8.15
CA LYS A 115 23.02 -16.07 7.70
C LYS A 115 23.21 -17.40 8.44
N VAL A 116 23.00 -18.50 7.72
CA VAL A 116 23.44 -19.83 8.12
C VAL A 116 24.94 -19.92 7.84
#